data_AF-M9RMC9-F1
#
_entry.id   AF-M9RMC9-F1
#
_cell.length_a   1.000
_cell.length_b   1.000
_cell.length_c   1.000
_cell.angle_alpha   90.00
_cell.angle_beta   90.00
_cell.angle_gamma   90.00
#
_symmetry.space_group_name_H-M   'P 1'
#
loop_
_entity.id
_entity.type
_entity.pdbx_description
1 polymer ?
#
loop_
_entity_poly.entity_id
_entity_poly.type
_entity_poly.pdbx_seq_one_letter_code
_entity_poly.pdbx_strand_id
1 'polypeptide(L)'
;MSVTPLALISWQRGTKYLQAVAVRPPYLYARLMSKKMTTEEFLIRAEEIHGELYDYSYVEYLNTGTPVRIICPKHGEFMCSPRNHLRPEKPRGCPKCGRERQIKFATKPFDEFVSVAKKIHDGRYQYIPETYANARSNMTMICAEHGEFRQSPDSHLRGAGCPTCAGETRAKKYRDSHASAVAQLVASQSDGKVMLDATSYRGQNADALFNCKQHGNFERRVILALQTTHPCPECLQIALDTFPQEADSLKAEVLSALGENYTVEPFEFDGRGTKMTLQCEDPEHPPFARIISSTFRLRGCPVCGKQSALRHRQEALARLAKATRNDRFDVWRAEALEIHGTKFDYSEVEYRRAREKVKIGCPVHGPFWQAPADHLNGGCRKCADEDQKGAYSKLFFQRNQAAGLQPALLYYLGFHFDEVSFFKVGVTINDVAKRHAMLNTLSGLEFDTLAEGPMTLLEAYEAEQYIQTEHGDNSRGQLPFSKEVQRRIRIGHTECFFEPLSKSLLEKYFV
;
A
#
# COMPACT_ATOMS: atom_id res chain seq x y z
N MET A 1 -53.40 1.13 -45.69
CA MET A 1 -54.70 0.90 -45.02
C MET A 1 -54.75 -0.58 -44.72
N SER A 2 -54.93 -1.11 -43.51
CA SER A 2 -55.40 -0.58 -42.24
C SER A 2 -54.92 -1.54 -41.15
N VAL A 3 -54.59 -0.97 -40.00
CA VAL A 3 -54.11 -1.62 -38.77
C VAL A 3 -55.28 -2.30 -38.07
N THR A 4 -55.11 -3.53 -37.58
CA THR A 4 -56.02 -4.19 -36.63
C THR A 4 -55.43 -4.14 -35.22
N PRO A 5 -56.14 -3.63 -34.19
CA PRO A 5 -55.72 -3.73 -32.80
C PRO A 5 -56.48 -4.85 -32.07
N LEU A 6 -55.80 -5.53 -31.13
CA LEU A 6 -56.41 -6.47 -30.19
C LEU A 6 -56.42 -5.87 -28.77
N ALA A 7 -57.64 -5.79 -28.24
CA ALA A 7 -58.07 -6.00 -26.86
C ALA A 7 -57.49 -5.15 -25.71
N LEU A 8 -58.29 -4.16 -25.29
CA LEU A 8 -58.39 -3.66 -23.91
C LEU A 8 -59.36 -4.54 -23.11
N ILE A 9 -58.94 -5.05 -21.95
CA ILE A 9 -59.83 -5.61 -20.92
C ILE A 9 -59.82 -4.66 -19.72
N SER A 10 -61.01 -4.17 -19.41
CA SER A 10 -61.40 -3.30 -18.29
C SER A 10 -61.22 -3.96 -16.93
N TRP A 11 -60.94 -3.16 -15.89
CA TRP A 11 -61.44 -3.40 -14.53
C TRP A 11 -61.95 -2.09 -13.90
N GLN A 12 -63.07 -2.23 -13.20
CA GLN A 12 -64.05 -1.19 -12.87
C GLN A 12 -63.67 -0.35 -11.64
N ARG A 13 -64.20 0.88 -11.62
CA ARG A 13 -64.19 1.84 -10.52
C ARG A 13 -65.06 1.38 -9.35
N GLY A 14 -64.59 1.66 -8.12
CA GLY A 14 -65.39 1.65 -6.90
C GLY A 14 -65.11 2.90 -6.07
N THR A 15 -66.00 3.87 -6.16
CA THR A 15 -66.10 5.10 -5.34
C THR A 15 -66.59 4.80 -3.93
N LYS A 16 -66.15 5.56 -2.91
CA LYS A 16 -66.97 5.83 -1.72
C LYS A 16 -66.51 7.09 -0.95
N TYR A 17 -67.51 7.86 -0.50
CA TYR A 17 -67.52 8.99 0.44
C TYR A 17 -67.41 10.44 -0.09
N LEU A 18 -68.59 10.98 -0.45
CA LEU A 18 -69.10 12.31 -0.05
C LEU A 18 -69.37 12.26 1.49
N GLN A 19 -69.41 13.33 2.30
CA GLN A 19 -70.13 14.60 2.19
C GLN A 19 -69.90 15.41 3.50
N ALA A 20 -69.86 16.76 3.45
CA ALA A 20 -70.57 17.69 4.36
C ALA A 20 -69.89 19.08 4.43
N VAL A 21 -70.70 20.12 4.17
CA VAL A 21 -70.37 21.55 4.26
C VAL A 21 -71.03 22.12 5.51
N ALA A 22 -70.32 22.93 6.30
CA ALA A 22 -70.88 23.78 7.34
C ALA A 22 -70.16 25.16 7.37
N VAL A 23 -70.88 26.19 7.81
CA VAL A 23 -70.76 27.62 7.43
C VAL A 23 -70.09 28.49 8.53
N ARG A 24 -69.06 29.29 8.16
CA ARG A 24 -68.55 30.62 8.68
C ARG A 24 -68.23 30.82 10.20
N PRO A 25 -67.51 31.87 10.71
CA PRO A 25 -66.78 33.03 10.12
C PRO A 25 -65.36 33.26 10.78
N PRO A 26 -64.81 34.50 10.90
CA PRO A 26 -63.51 34.93 10.40
C PRO A 26 -62.35 34.81 11.40
N TYR A 27 -61.15 34.64 10.85
CA TYR A 27 -59.88 34.55 11.54
C TYR A 27 -59.59 35.78 12.41
N LEU A 28 -59.50 35.58 13.73
CA LEU A 28 -58.66 36.38 14.61
C LEU A 28 -57.50 35.50 15.11
N TYR A 29 -56.31 36.07 14.97
CA TYR A 29 -54.97 35.53 15.17
C TYR A 29 -54.77 34.60 16.38
N ALA A 30 -54.13 33.44 16.15
CA ALA A 30 -53.30 32.76 17.15
C ALA A 30 -52.23 31.84 16.52
N ARG A 31 -50.96 32.23 16.68
CA ARG A 31 -49.74 31.41 16.84
C ARG A 31 -49.43 30.32 15.78
N LEU A 32 -48.51 30.64 14.86
CA LEU A 32 -47.88 29.70 13.91
C LEU A 32 -47.13 28.55 14.64
N MET A 33 -47.79 27.41 14.78
CA MET A 33 -47.17 26.10 15.01
C MET A 33 -46.67 25.56 13.66
N SER A 34 -45.39 25.19 13.56
CA SER A 34 -44.81 24.63 12.33
C SER A 34 -45.60 23.41 11.84
N LYS A 35 -46.20 23.48 10.65
CA LYS A 35 -47.00 22.39 10.07
C LYS A 35 -46.09 21.17 9.83
N LYS A 36 -46.27 20.10 10.61
CA LYS A 36 -45.60 18.81 10.38
C LYS A 36 -46.19 18.18 9.12
N MET A 37 -45.34 17.74 8.20
CA MET A 37 -45.75 17.07 6.95
C MET A 37 -46.50 15.77 7.28
N THR A 38 -47.56 15.46 6.54
CA THR A 38 -48.30 14.19 6.70
C THR A 38 -47.71 13.08 5.81
N THR A 39 -48.09 11.82 6.07
CA THR A 39 -47.69 10.68 5.21
C THR A 39 -48.16 10.85 3.77
N GLU A 40 -49.37 11.37 3.55
CA GLU A 40 -49.88 11.67 2.21
C GLU A 40 -49.05 12.74 1.50
N GLU A 41 -48.70 13.83 2.20
CA GLU A 41 -47.83 14.89 1.67
C GLU A 41 -46.41 14.36 1.35
N PHE A 42 -45.92 13.37 2.11
CA PHE A 42 -44.65 12.68 1.81
C PHE A 42 -44.73 11.87 0.51
N LEU A 43 -45.81 11.10 0.32
CA LEU A 43 -45.99 10.24 -0.86
C LEU A 43 -46.10 11.06 -2.15
N ILE A 44 -46.89 12.14 -2.14
CA ILE A 44 -47.02 13.06 -3.28
C ILE A 44 -45.65 13.60 -3.70
N ARG A 45 -44.86 14.09 -2.74
CA ARG A 45 -43.51 14.61 -3.03
C ARG A 45 -42.53 13.52 -3.47
N ALA A 46 -42.69 12.30 -2.98
CA ALA A 46 -41.84 11.19 -3.37
C ALA A 46 -42.11 10.79 -4.84
N GLU A 47 -43.38 10.79 -5.24
CA GLU A 47 -43.82 10.55 -6.62
C GLU A 47 -43.39 11.69 -7.57
N GLU A 48 -43.47 12.95 -7.14
CA GLU A 48 -42.95 14.09 -7.92
C GLU A 48 -41.45 13.96 -8.24
N ILE A 49 -40.66 13.44 -7.30
CA ILE A 49 -39.19 13.37 -7.41
C ILE A 49 -38.71 12.08 -8.09
N HIS A 50 -39.32 10.95 -7.75
CA HIS A 50 -38.89 9.63 -8.22
C HIS A 50 -39.85 8.98 -9.21
N GLY A 51 -41.02 9.55 -9.48
CA GLY A 51 -42.07 8.92 -10.28
C GLY A 51 -42.50 7.57 -9.72
N GLU A 52 -42.87 6.64 -10.59
CA GLU A 52 -43.29 5.26 -10.24
C GLU A 52 -42.11 4.30 -9.98
N LEU A 53 -40.92 4.82 -9.61
CA LEU A 53 -39.71 3.99 -9.46
C LEU A 53 -39.67 3.14 -8.19
N TYR A 54 -40.50 3.44 -7.20
CA TYR A 54 -40.50 2.79 -5.89
C TYR A 54 -41.90 2.46 -5.42
N ASP A 55 -42.00 1.39 -4.63
CA ASP A 55 -43.22 1.01 -3.94
C ASP A 55 -43.16 1.48 -2.47
N TYR A 56 -44.20 2.21 -2.08
CA TYR A 56 -44.35 2.85 -0.77
C TYR A 56 -45.44 2.19 0.10
N SER A 57 -45.91 0.98 -0.23
CA SER A 57 -47.02 0.26 0.42
C SER A 57 -46.89 0.09 1.94
N TYR A 58 -45.67 0.23 2.49
CA TYR A 58 -45.39 0.07 3.92
C TYR A 58 -44.82 1.32 4.59
N VAL A 59 -44.97 2.50 3.96
CA VAL A 59 -44.43 3.74 4.51
C VAL A 59 -45.39 4.37 5.51
N GLU A 60 -44.89 4.58 6.73
CA GLU A 60 -45.50 5.43 7.75
C GLU A 60 -44.56 6.60 8.05
N TYR A 61 -44.96 7.83 7.71
CA TYR A 61 -44.13 9.01 7.92
C TYR A 61 -44.31 9.56 9.33
N LEU A 62 -43.22 9.59 10.10
CA LEU A 62 -43.22 10.14 11.46
C LEU A 62 -42.56 11.53 11.52
N ASN A 63 -41.39 11.69 10.90
CA ASN A 63 -40.68 12.97 10.78
C ASN A 63 -39.60 12.89 9.68
N THR A 64 -38.91 14.00 9.42
CA THR A 64 -37.90 14.08 8.34
C THR A 64 -36.65 13.22 8.57
N GLY A 65 -36.35 12.87 9.82
CA GLY A 65 -35.15 12.16 10.24
C GLY A 65 -35.33 10.65 10.41
N THR A 66 -36.53 10.19 10.78
CA THR A 66 -36.84 8.77 10.98
C THR A 66 -36.83 8.03 9.64
N PRO A 67 -35.99 7.00 9.47
CA PRO A 67 -35.94 6.21 8.25
C PRO A 67 -37.27 5.52 7.94
N VAL A 68 -37.72 5.63 6.68
CA VAL A 68 -38.89 4.92 6.15
C VAL A 68 -38.44 3.72 5.31
N ARG A 69 -39.29 2.70 5.25
CA ARG A 69 -39.07 1.47 4.48
C ARG A 69 -39.68 1.62 3.08
N ILE A 70 -38.83 1.65 2.06
CA ILE A 70 -39.22 1.83 0.65
C ILE A 70 -38.78 0.59 -0.13
N ILE A 71 -39.58 0.14 -1.09
CA ILE A 71 -39.29 -1.04 -1.90
C ILE A 71 -38.79 -0.62 -3.28
N CYS A 72 -37.60 -1.08 -3.65
CA CYS A 72 -37.06 -0.95 -4.99
C CYS A 72 -37.40 -2.21 -5.80
N PRO A 73 -38.13 -2.13 -6.93
CA PRO A 73 -38.52 -3.29 -7.73
C PRO A 73 -37.35 -4.20 -8.14
N LYS A 74 -36.14 -3.63 -8.33
CA LYS A 74 -34.94 -4.37 -8.73
C LYS A 74 -34.14 -5.00 -7.60
N HIS A 75 -34.20 -4.42 -6.39
CA HIS A 75 -33.20 -4.69 -5.36
C HIS A 75 -33.80 -4.99 -3.97
N GLY A 76 -35.13 -4.97 -3.88
CA GLY A 76 -35.89 -5.22 -2.66
C GLY A 76 -36.04 -3.99 -1.77
N GLU A 77 -36.43 -4.25 -0.52
CA GLU A 77 -36.62 -3.22 0.50
C GLU A 77 -35.31 -2.54 0.91
N PHE A 78 -35.39 -1.25 1.21
CA PHE A 78 -34.30 -0.47 1.78
C PHE A 78 -34.84 0.63 2.70
N MET A 79 -34.01 1.03 3.68
CA MET A 79 -34.33 2.11 4.60
C MET A 79 -33.70 3.41 4.12
N CYS A 80 -34.48 4.49 4.08
CA CYS A 80 -33.98 5.83 3.77
C CYS A 80 -34.70 6.89 4.60
N SER A 81 -34.00 7.94 5.04
CA SER A 81 -34.66 9.06 5.70
C SER A 81 -35.44 9.91 4.70
N PRO A 82 -36.68 10.35 5.02
CA PRO A 82 -37.48 11.22 4.17
C PRO A 82 -36.74 12.48 3.71
N ARG A 83 -35.95 13.11 4.60
CA ARG A 83 -35.12 14.28 4.25
C ARG A 83 -34.15 14.00 3.10
N ASN A 84 -33.55 12.82 3.07
CA ASN A 84 -32.58 12.46 2.04
C ASN A 84 -33.26 11.93 0.77
N HIS A 85 -34.41 11.27 0.92
CA HIS A 85 -35.19 10.76 -0.19
C HIS A 85 -35.81 11.90 -1.01
N LEU A 86 -36.30 12.95 -0.35
CA LEU A 86 -36.96 14.12 -0.97
C LEU A 86 -36.02 15.31 -1.25
N ARG A 87 -34.70 15.11 -1.36
CA ARG A 87 -33.78 16.22 -1.67
C ARG A 87 -34.03 16.75 -3.10
N PRO A 88 -34.18 18.07 -3.32
CA PRO A 88 -34.47 18.63 -4.64
C PRO A 88 -33.39 18.37 -5.70
N GLU A 89 -32.11 18.59 -5.37
CA GLU A 89 -31.03 18.56 -6.36
C GLU A 89 -30.40 17.17 -6.55
N LYS A 90 -30.41 16.34 -5.49
CA LYS A 90 -29.79 15.00 -5.47
C LYS A 90 -30.58 14.06 -4.55
N PRO A 91 -31.78 13.65 -4.95
CA PRO A 91 -32.60 12.76 -4.15
C PRO A 91 -31.91 11.39 -3.99
N ARG A 92 -31.87 10.87 -2.76
CA ARG A 92 -31.29 9.55 -2.48
C ARG A 92 -32.34 8.47 -2.70
N GLY A 93 -32.07 7.58 -3.65
CA GLY A 93 -32.86 6.39 -3.93
C GLY A 93 -32.23 5.12 -3.38
N CYS A 94 -32.54 3.99 -4.01
CA CYS A 94 -31.94 2.70 -3.64
C CYS A 94 -30.40 2.75 -3.70
N PRO A 95 -29.67 2.40 -2.62
CA PRO A 95 -28.21 2.41 -2.59
C PRO A 95 -27.56 1.49 -3.63
N LYS A 96 -28.22 0.37 -3.96
CA LYS A 96 -27.73 -0.59 -4.96
C LYS A 96 -27.86 -0.02 -6.38
N CYS A 97 -29.01 0.57 -6.73
CA CYS A 97 -29.17 1.33 -7.98
C CYS A 97 -28.17 2.48 -8.12
N GLY A 98 -27.93 3.24 -7.03
CA GLY A 98 -26.96 4.33 -7.03
C GLY A 98 -25.52 3.84 -7.29
N ARG A 99 -25.15 2.71 -6.68
CA ARG A 99 -23.85 2.07 -6.89
C ARG A 99 -23.68 1.55 -8.33
N GLU A 100 -24.70 0.91 -8.90
CA GLU A 100 -24.67 0.45 -10.29
C GLU A 100 -24.49 1.62 -11.27
N ARG A 101 -25.20 2.72 -11.04
CA ARG A 101 -25.05 3.95 -11.84
C ARG A 101 -23.63 4.49 -11.74
N GLN A 102 -23.07 4.60 -10.53
CA GLN A 102 -21.71 5.06 -10.31
C GLN A 102 -20.64 4.17 -10.97
N ILE A 103 -20.82 2.84 -10.94
CA ILE A 103 -19.91 1.88 -11.58
C ILE A 103 -19.92 2.04 -13.10
N LYS A 104 -21.10 2.25 -13.70
CA LYS A 104 -21.23 2.52 -15.15
C LYS A 104 -20.50 3.80 -15.55
N PHE A 105 -20.65 4.88 -14.78
CA PHE A 105 -19.99 6.16 -15.08
C PHE A 105 -18.49 6.19 -14.75
N ALA A 106 -18.00 5.35 -13.84
CA ALA A 106 -16.58 5.28 -13.47
C ALA A 106 -15.72 4.38 -14.40
N THR A 107 -16.36 3.64 -15.31
CA THR A 107 -15.68 2.73 -16.23
C THR A 107 -15.39 3.47 -17.54
N LYS A 108 -14.12 3.47 -17.98
CA LYS A 108 -13.76 4.00 -19.30
C LYS A 108 -14.54 3.26 -20.39
N PRO A 109 -15.01 3.92 -21.46
CA PRO A 109 -15.55 3.23 -22.62
C PRO A 109 -14.59 2.14 -23.13
N PHE A 110 -15.13 1.03 -23.63
CA PHE A 110 -14.32 -0.11 -24.08
C PHE A 110 -13.25 0.29 -25.09
N ASP A 111 -13.59 1.14 -26.06
CA ASP A 111 -12.67 1.62 -27.09
C ASP A 111 -11.50 2.42 -26.49
N GLU A 112 -11.77 3.23 -25.47
CA GLU A 112 -10.73 3.96 -24.75
C GLU A 112 -9.80 2.99 -24.01
N PHE A 113 -10.37 1.99 -23.31
CA PHE A 113 -9.58 0.94 -22.67
C PHE A 113 -8.67 0.22 -23.67
N VAL A 114 -9.20 -0.24 -24.80
CA VAL A 114 -8.43 -0.96 -25.83
C VAL A 114 -7.32 -0.09 -26.39
N SER A 115 -7.58 1.21 -26.63
CA SER A 115 -6.58 2.13 -27.15
C SER A 115 -5.38 2.30 -26.22
N VAL A 116 -5.62 2.40 -24.91
CA VAL A 116 -4.55 2.53 -23.89
C VAL A 116 -3.84 1.19 -23.70
N ALA A 117 -4.60 0.09 -23.64
CA ALA A 117 -4.05 -1.24 -23.44
C ALA A 117 -3.12 -1.66 -24.59
N LYS A 118 -3.49 -1.34 -25.85
CA LYS A 118 -2.62 -1.57 -27.02
C LYS A 118 -1.31 -0.80 -26.95
N LYS A 119 -1.30 0.43 -26.41
CA LYS A 119 -0.08 1.23 -26.22
C LYS A 119 0.85 0.66 -25.15
N ILE A 120 0.29 0.06 -24.09
CA ILE A 120 1.07 -0.49 -22.98
C ILE A 120 1.70 -1.83 -23.35
N HIS A 121 1.00 -2.62 -24.16
CA HIS A 121 1.38 -3.99 -24.47
C HIS A 121 1.79 -4.21 -25.92
N ASP A 122 2.02 -3.13 -26.67
CA ASP A 122 2.44 -3.14 -28.08
C ASP A 122 1.56 -4.04 -28.97
N GLY A 123 0.24 -4.03 -28.73
CA GLY A 123 -0.73 -4.78 -29.51
C GLY A 123 -0.70 -6.31 -29.35
N ARG A 124 -0.03 -6.85 -28.32
CA ARG A 124 0.11 -8.31 -28.09
C ARG A 124 -1.17 -9.05 -27.70
N TYR A 125 -2.26 -8.34 -27.42
CA TYR A 125 -3.50 -8.91 -26.91
C TYR A 125 -4.70 -8.53 -27.75
N GLN A 126 -5.65 -9.46 -27.85
CA GLN A 126 -7.00 -9.20 -28.33
C GLN A 126 -7.97 -9.16 -27.16
N TYR A 127 -9.03 -8.37 -27.28
CA TYR A 127 -9.93 -8.05 -26.18
C TYR A 127 -11.36 -8.45 -26.50
N ILE A 128 -11.93 -9.22 -25.57
CA ILE A 128 -13.31 -9.65 -25.30
C ILE A 128 -14.42 -8.58 -25.10
N PRO A 129 -15.06 -7.90 -26.09
CA PRO A 129 -15.96 -6.77 -25.78
C PRO A 129 -17.14 -7.17 -24.88
N GLU A 130 -17.72 -8.34 -25.12
CA GLU A 130 -18.87 -8.87 -24.36
C GLU A 130 -18.50 -9.19 -22.90
N THR A 131 -17.22 -9.37 -22.60
CA THR A 131 -16.72 -9.68 -21.25
C THR A 131 -16.30 -8.42 -20.47
N TYR A 132 -16.39 -7.24 -21.09
CA TYR A 132 -15.99 -5.98 -20.48
C TYR A 132 -17.11 -5.38 -19.62
N ALA A 133 -17.09 -5.70 -18.33
CA ALA A 133 -18.10 -5.19 -17.38
C ALA A 133 -17.69 -3.87 -16.71
N ASN A 134 -16.46 -3.81 -16.16
CA ASN A 134 -15.91 -2.63 -15.49
C ASN A 134 -14.40 -2.78 -15.26
N ALA A 135 -13.73 -1.71 -14.83
CA ALA A 135 -12.29 -1.68 -14.64
C ALA A 135 -11.73 -2.73 -13.64
N ARG A 136 -12.53 -3.15 -12.65
CA ARG A 136 -12.08 -4.07 -11.58
C ARG A 136 -12.51 -5.52 -11.78
N SER A 137 -13.46 -5.78 -12.67
CA SER A 137 -13.95 -7.13 -12.93
C SER A 137 -13.10 -7.79 -14.01
N ASN A 138 -12.83 -9.09 -13.85
CA ASN A 138 -12.03 -9.82 -14.82
C ASN A 138 -12.77 -9.95 -16.15
N MET A 139 -12.16 -9.46 -17.22
CA MET A 139 -12.57 -9.70 -18.60
C MET A 139 -11.72 -10.80 -19.22
N THR A 140 -12.17 -11.36 -20.34
CA THR A 140 -11.40 -12.32 -21.14
C THR A 140 -10.54 -11.56 -22.15
N MET A 141 -9.26 -11.89 -22.18
CA MET A 141 -8.27 -11.37 -23.11
C MET A 141 -7.57 -12.54 -23.78
N ILE A 142 -7.15 -12.37 -25.03
CA ILE A 142 -6.46 -13.40 -25.80
C ILE A 142 -5.01 -12.96 -25.96
N CYS A 143 -4.09 -13.74 -25.42
CA CYS A 143 -2.67 -13.66 -25.70
C CYS A 143 -2.39 -14.29 -27.07
N ALA A 144 -1.60 -13.63 -27.92
CA ALA A 144 -1.21 -14.18 -29.21
C ALA A 144 -0.46 -15.53 -29.10
N GLU A 145 0.26 -15.76 -28.00
CA GLU A 145 1.08 -16.97 -27.79
C GLU A 145 0.35 -18.06 -27.00
N HIS A 146 -0.43 -17.69 -25.98
CA HIS A 146 -1.00 -18.64 -25.00
C HIS A 146 -2.52 -18.72 -25.00
N GLY A 147 -3.19 -17.98 -25.90
CA GLY A 147 -4.64 -18.00 -26.01
C GLY A 147 -5.36 -17.24 -24.90
N GLU A 148 -6.57 -17.70 -24.57
CA GLU A 148 -7.48 -17.01 -23.65
C GLU A 148 -7.00 -17.03 -22.19
N PHE A 149 -7.07 -15.88 -21.53
CA PHE A 149 -6.87 -15.74 -20.09
C PHE A 149 -7.78 -14.65 -19.52
N ARG A 150 -7.94 -14.66 -18.19
CA ARG A 150 -8.82 -13.73 -17.47
C ARG A 150 -8.01 -12.74 -16.63
N GLN A 151 -8.30 -11.46 -16.79
CA GLN A 151 -7.65 -10.38 -16.04
C GLN A 151 -8.55 -9.14 -15.96
N SER A 152 -8.41 -8.34 -14.91
CA SER A 152 -9.13 -7.06 -14.81
C SER A 152 -8.49 -5.99 -15.68
N PRO A 153 -9.30 -5.14 -16.37
CA PRO A 153 -8.79 -4.03 -17.18
C PRO A 153 -7.82 -3.12 -16.43
N ASP A 154 -8.10 -2.76 -15.18
CA ASP A 154 -7.23 -1.92 -14.34
C ASP A 154 -5.87 -2.58 -14.08
N SER A 155 -5.85 -3.89 -13.82
CA SER A 155 -4.59 -4.60 -13.66
C SER A 155 -3.80 -4.68 -14.96
N HIS A 156 -4.50 -4.85 -16.07
CA HIS A 156 -3.88 -4.92 -17.39
C HIS A 156 -3.24 -3.58 -17.80
N LEU A 157 -3.93 -2.47 -17.52
CA LEU A 157 -3.41 -1.11 -17.72
C LEU A 157 -2.26 -0.75 -16.76
N ARG A 158 -2.09 -1.47 -15.64
CA ARG A 158 -0.90 -1.36 -14.78
C ARG A 158 0.31 -2.14 -15.31
N GLY A 159 0.20 -2.76 -16.48
CA GLY A 159 1.26 -3.53 -17.13
C GLY A 159 1.22 -5.03 -16.84
N ALA A 160 0.20 -5.54 -16.14
CA ALA A 160 0.01 -6.98 -16.01
C ALA A 160 -0.44 -7.57 -17.36
N GLY A 161 0.09 -8.73 -17.74
CA GLY A 161 -0.21 -9.39 -19.01
C GLY A 161 -0.64 -10.84 -18.81
N CYS A 162 -0.40 -11.67 -19.83
CA CYS A 162 -0.61 -13.12 -19.78
C CYS A 162 0.21 -13.74 -18.63
N PRO A 163 -0.42 -14.52 -17.72
CA PRO A 163 0.28 -15.23 -16.65
C PRO A 163 1.33 -16.22 -17.18
N THR A 164 1.08 -16.84 -18.32
CA THR A 164 1.99 -17.81 -18.94
C THR A 164 3.23 -17.12 -19.51
N CYS A 165 3.09 -16.06 -20.32
CA CYS A 165 4.24 -15.24 -20.76
C CYS A 165 5.09 -14.75 -19.57
N ALA A 166 4.42 -14.28 -18.52
CA ALA A 166 5.09 -13.80 -17.31
C ALA A 166 5.84 -14.94 -16.60
N GLY A 167 5.24 -16.13 -16.53
CA GLY A 167 5.86 -17.34 -16.00
C GLY A 167 7.08 -17.78 -16.80
N GLU A 168 7.00 -17.80 -18.14
CA GLU A 168 8.11 -18.15 -19.03
C GLU A 168 9.28 -17.17 -18.91
N THR A 169 8.99 -15.87 -18.85
CA THR A 169 10.01 -14.84 -18.64
C THR A 169 10.73 -15.03 -17.30
N ARG A 170 9.96 -15.33 -16.24
CA ARG A 170 10.52 -15.60 -14.91
C ARG A 170 11.34 -16.88 -14.89
N ALA A 171 10.87 -17.94 -15.54
CA ALA A 171 11.58 -19.21 -15.66
C ALA A 171 12.88 -19.07 -16.47
N LYS A 172 12.90 -18.24 -17.52
CA LYS A 172 14.13 -17.90 -18.26
C LYS A 172 15.14 -17.21 -17.35
N LYS A 173 14.74 -16.13 -16.66
CA LYS A 173 15.62 -15.44 -15.69
C LYS A 173 16.17 -16.37 -14.61
N TYR A 174 15.33 -17.24 -14.06
CA TYR A 174 15.76 -18.22 -13.08
C TYR A 174 16.78 -19.21 -13.68
N ARG A 175 16.51 -19.75 -14.88
CA ARG A 175 17.44 -20.63 -15.60
C ARG A 175 18.77 -19.95 -15.87
N ASP A 176 18.79 -18.70 -16.32
CA ASP A 176 20.02 -17.96 -16.62
C ASP A 176 20.83 -17.72 -15.33
N SER A 177 20.16 -17.31 -14.25
CA SER A 177 20.82 -17.15 -12.94
C SER A 177 21.38 -18.47 -12.40
N HIS A 178 20.64 -19.56 -12.58
CA HIS A 178 21.04 -20.88 -12.14
C HIS A 178 22.15 -21.46 -13.03
N ALA A 179 22.14 -21.20 -14.34
CA ALA A 179 23.19 -21.59 -15.27
C ALA A 179 24.52 -20.95 -14.88
N SER A 180 24.50 -19.66 -14.57
CA SER A 180 25.68 -18.92 -14.10
C SER A 180 26.24 -19.49 -12.80
N ALA A 181 25.37 -19.79 -11.83
CA ALA A 181 25.79 -20.38 -10.56
C ALA A 181 26.41 -21.78 -10.75
N VAL A 182 25.81 -22.62 -11.59
CA VAL A 182 26.36 -23.95 -11.91
C VAL A 182 27.70 -23.83 -12.63
N ALA A 183 27.84 -22.90 -13.59
CA ALA A 183 29.09 -22.70 -14.30
C ALA A 183 30.23 -22.31 -13.34
N GLN A 184 29.95 -21.44 -12.37
CA GLN A 184 30.92 -21.08 -11.33
C GLN A 184 31.31 -22.27 -10.46
N LEU A 185 30.34 -23.11 -10.05
CA LEU A 185 30.63 -24.32 -9.27
C LEU A 185 31.54 -25.30 -10.03
N VAL A 186 31.22 -25.57 -11.31
CA VAL A 186 32.02 -26.46 -12.17
C VAL A 186 33.44 -25.93 -12.35
N ALA A 187 33.58 -24.61 -12.55
CA ALA A 187 34.88 -23.97 -12.63
C ALA A 187 35.65 -24.12 -11.30
N SER A 188 35.02 -23.83 -10.15
CA SER A 188 35.68 -23.95 -8.84
C SER A 188 36.13 -25.38 -8.50
N GLN A 189 35.33 -26.39 -8.87
CA GLN A 189 35.62 -27.80 -8.61
C GLN A 189 36.79 -28.34 -9.44
N SER A 190 37.02 -27.73 -10.60
CA SER A 190 38.09 -28.12 -11.53
C SER A 190 39.27 -27.16 -11.52
N ASP A 191 39.34 -26.23 -10.57
CA ASP A 191 40.33 -25.15 -10.51
C ASP A 191 40.43 -24.38 -11.86
N GLY A 192 39.26 -24.09 -12.43
CA GLY A 192 39.09 -23.40 -13.70
C GLY A 192 39.53 -24.19 -14.93
N LYS A 193 39.73 -25.52 -14.83
CA LYS A 193 40.10 -26.38 -15.96
C LYS A 193 38.90 -26.79 -16.83
N VAL A 194 37.70 -26.82 -16.26
CA VAL A 194 36.46 -27.16 -16.97
C VAL A 194 35.46 -26.02 -16.85
N MET A 195 34.88 -25.65 -17.98
CA MET A 195 33.88 -24.59 -18.10
C MET A 195 32.58 -25.15 -18.66
N LEU A 196 31.44 -24.77 -18.09
CA LEU A 196 30.12 -25.04 -18.64
C LEU A 196 29.76 -23.96 -19.67
N ASP A 197 29.29 -24.35 -20.85
CA ASP A 197 28.59 -23.44 -21.75
C ASP A 197 27.18 -23.16 -21.19
N ALA A 198 27.02 -22.00 -20.55
CA ALA A 198 25.77 -21.59 -19.92
C ALA A 198 24.59 -21.53 -20.90
N THR A 199 24.83 -21.34 -22.20
CA THR A 199 23.76 -21.28 -23.21
C THR A 199 23.14 -22.65 -23.49
N SER A 200 23.91 -23.72 -23.26
CA SER A 200 23.46 -25.11 -23.39
C SER A 200 22.68 -25.62 -22.17
N TYR A 201 22.69 -24.90 -21.04
CA TYR A 201 22.08 -25.35 -19.80
C TYR A 201 20.54 -25.44 -19.91
N ARG A 202 19.98 -26.59 -19.52
CA ARG A 202 18.52 -26.83 -19.49
C ARG A 202 18.01 -27.34 -18.14
N GLY A 203 18.90 -27.53 -17.16
CA GLY A 203 18.58 -28.07 -15.84
C GLY A 203 19.67 -29.03 -15.37
N GLN A 204 19.71 -29.33 -14.06
CA GLN A 204 20.73 -30.22 -13.49
C GLN A 204 20.63 -31.67 -14.01
N ASN A 205 19.42 -32.12 -14.33
CA ASN A 205 19.18 -33.48 -14.83
C ASN A 205 19.29 -33.61 -16.35
N ALA A 206 19.61 -32.52 -17.05
CA ALA A 206 19.80 -32.50 -18.50
C ALA A 206 21.28 -32.54 -18.86
N ASP A 207 21.57 -32.97 -20.08
CA ASP A 207 22.90 -32.86 -20.67
C ASP A 207 23.19 -31.42 -21.07
N ALA A 208 24.45 -31.02 -20.94
CA ALA A 208 24.95 -29.70 -21.32
C ALA A 208 26.35 -29.83 -21.91
N LEU A 209 26.77 -28.78 -22.63
CA LEU A 209 28.08 -28.68 -23.25
C LEU A 209 29.09 -28.11 -22.25
N PHE A 210 30.23 -28.78 -22.15
CA PHE A 210 31.37 -28.36 -21.34
C PHE A 210 32.61 -28.25 -22.21
N ASN A 211 33.57 -27.43 -21.77
CA ASN A 211 34.90 -27.33 -22.34
C ASN A 211 35.94 -27.63 -21.25
N CYS A 212 36.79 -28.61 -21.49
CA CYS A 212 37.99 -28.86 -20.72
C CYS A 212 39.19 -28.21 -21.42
N LYS A 213 40.03 -27.49 -20.69
CA LYS A 213 41.28 -26.91 -21.22
C LYS A 213 42.26 -27.96 -21.75
N GLN A 214 42.16 -29.21 -21.28
CA GLN A 214 43.06 -30.31 -21.66
C GLN A 214 42.46 -31.22 -22.74
N HIS A 215 41.15 -31.49 -22.66
CA HIS A 215 40.49 -32.51 -23.50
C HIS A 215 39.46 -31.93 -24.48
N GLY A 216 39.28 -30.60 -24.51
CA GLY A 216 38.35 -29.93 -25.42
C GLY A 216 36.88 -30.06 -25.00
N ASN A 217 35.98 -29.99 -25.98
CA ASN A 217 34.53 -29.95 -25.74
C ASN A 217 33.95 -31.35 -25.50
N PHE A 218 33.04 -31.47 -24.54
CA PHE A 218 32.33 -32.71 -24.27
C PHE A 218 30.90 -32.44 -23.77
N GLU A 219 30.02 -33.43 -23.95
CA GLU A 219 28.66 -33.39 -23.41
C GLU A 219 28.55 -34.29 -22.18
N ARG A 220 27.86 -33.80 -21.15
CA ARG A 220 27.60 -34.57 -19.92
C ARG A 220 26.36 -34.07 -19.22
N ARG A 221 25.71 -34.95 -18.46
CA ARG A 221 24.67 -34.55 -17.51
C ARG A 221 25.23 -33.64 -16.44
N VAL A 222 24.61 -32.47 -16.24
CA VAL A 222 25.12 -31.45 -15.31
C VAL A 222 25.27 -31.98 -13.88
N ILE A 223 24.30 -32.73 -13.38
CA ILE A 223 24.37 -33.28 -12.01
C ILE A 223 25.54 -34.24 -11.82
N LEU A 224 25.93 -34.97 -12.87
CA LEU A 224 27.09 -35.86 -12.80
C LEU A 224 28.38 -35.06 -12.74
N ALA A 225 28.49 -33.98 -13.51
CA ALA A 225 29.64 -33.08 -13.46
C ALA A 225 29.82 -32.43 -12.08
N LEU A 226 28.72 -32.07 -11.40
CA LEU A 226 28.73 -31.50 -10.05
C LEU A 226 29.06 -32.53 -8.94
N GLN A 227 28.71 -33.81 -9.14
CA GLN A 227 28.89 -34.85 -8.13
C GLN A 227 30.24 -35.59 -8.21
N THR A 228 31.01 -35.40 -9.28
CA THR A 228 32.32 -36.05 -9.49
C THR A 228 33.47 -35.08 -9.21
N THR A 229 34.56 -35.55 -8.59
CA THR A 229 35.77 -34.74 -8.33
C THR A 229 36.31 -34.06 -9.58
N HIS A 230 36.29 -34.75 -10.71
CA HIS A 230 36.65 -34.22 -12.02
C HIS A 230 35.40 -34.14 -12.91
N PRO A 231 34.95 -32.93 -13.28
CA PRO A 231 33.79 -32.74 -14.16
C PRO A 231 33.99 -33.32 -15.57
N CYS A 232 35.23 -33.33 -16.07
CA CYS A 232 35.61 -33.91 -17.35
C CYS A 232 35.75 -35.43 -17.24
N PRO A 233 35.05 -36.24 -18.08
CA PRO A 233 35.15 -37.70 -18.08
C PRO A 233 36.58 -38.20 -18.30
N GLU A 234 37.34 -37.57 -19.20
CA GLU A 234 38.72 -37.97 -19.49
C GLU A 234 39.66 -37.66 -18.33
N CYS A 235 39.60 -36.45 -17.74
CA CYS A 235 40.32 -36.16 -16.50
C CYS A 235 39.98 -37.15 -15.38
N LEU A 236 38.70 -37.52 -15.26
CA LEU A 236 38.26 -38.51 -14.28
C LEU A 236 38.88 -39.88 -14.58
N GLN A 237 38.88 -40.31 -15.84
CA GLN A 237 39.45 -41.60 -16.23
C GLN A 237 40.96 -41.64 -15.98
N ILE A 238 41.71 -40.59 -16.35
CA ILE A 238 43.14 -40.47 -16.08
C ILE A 238 43.39 -40.59 -14.57
N ALA A 239 42.64 -39.86 -13.75
CA ALA A 239 42.77 -39.93 -12.29
C ALA A 239 42.48 -41.33 -11.74
N LEU A 240 41.51 -42.04 -12.33
CA LEU A 240 41.23 -43.43 -11.98
C LEU A 240 42.39 -44.35 -12.42
N ASP A 241 42.99 -44.14 -13.59
CA ASP A 241 44.03 -45.01 -14.12
C ASP A 241 45.37 -44.84 -13.39
N THR A 242 45.67 -43.62 -12.91
CA THR A 242 46.85 -43.33 -12.08
C THR A 242 46.65 -43.64 -10.58
N PHE A 243 45.53 -44.27 -10.21
CA PHE A 243 45.20 -44.53 -8.81
C PHE A 243 46.21 -45.51 -8.17
N PRO A 244 46.78 -45.20 -6.98
CA PRO A 244 47.77 -46.05 -6.32
C PRO A 244 47.23 -47.47 -6.10
N GLN A 245 48.07 -48.48 -6.39
CA GLN A 245 47.73 -49.90 -6.22
C GLN A 245 48.30 -50.49 -4.92
N GLU A 246 49.09 -49.72 -4.17
CA GLU A 246 49.75 -50.17 -2.94
C GLU A 246 49.00 -49.67 -1.70
N ALA A 247 48.84 -50.54 -0.70
CA ALA A 247 48.07 -50.26 0.52
C ALA A 247 48.63 -49.07 1.32
N ASP A 248 49.95 -48.91 1.39
CA ASP A 248 50.60 -47.81 2.12
C ASP A 248 50.39 -46.46 1.43
N SER A 249 50.49 -46.43 0.10
CA SER A 249 50.21 -45.24 -0.71
C SER A 249 48.74 -44.82 -0.59
N LEU A 250 47.81 -45.79 -0.58
CA LEU A 250 46.37 -45.54 -0.36
C LEU A 250 46.08 -45.02 1.04
N LYS A 251 46.76 -45.56 2.05
CA LYS A 251 46.65 -45.08 3.43
C LYS A 251 47.12 -43.63 3.54
N ALA A 252 48.24 -43.28 2.93
CA ALA A 252 48.76 -41.91 2.92
C ALA A 252 47.80 -40.93 2.24
N GLU A 253 47.20 -41.30 1.10
CA GLU A 253 46.23 -40.46 0.39
C GLU A 253 44.93 -40.24 1.19
N VAL A 254 44.42 -41.30 1.83
CA VAL A 254 43.24 -41.22 2.71
C VAL A 254 43.49 -40.30 3.90
N LEU A 255 44.65 -40.41 4.55
CA LEU A 255 45.04 -39.57 5.68
C LEU A 255 45.25 -38.11 5.24
N SER A 256 45.86 -37.89 4.07
CA SER A 256 45.99 -36.55 3.49
C SER A 256 44.64 -35.89 3.18
N ALA A 257 43.63 -36.67 2.80
CA ALA A 257 42.30 -36.15 2.47
C ALA A 257 41.42 -35.89 3.71
N LEU A 258 41.53 -36.73 4.74
CA LEU A 258 40.72 -36.65 5.97
C LEU A 258 41.35 -35.81 7.09
N GLY A 259 42.67 -35.58 7.02
CA GLY A 259 43.45 -34.89 8.05
C GLY A 259 43.96 -35.83 9.16
N GLU A 260 44.71 -35.27 10.11
CA GLU A 260 45.42 -36.01 11.16
C GLU A 260 44.51 -36.71 12.19
N ASN A 261 43.21 -36.37 12.22
CA ASN A 261 42.25 -36.82 13.23
C ASN A 261 41.68 -38.23 12.96
N TYR A 262 42.32 -38.99 12.06
CA TYR A 262 41.86 -40.32 11.64
C TYR A 262 43.01 -41.32 11.60
N THR A 263 42.72 -42.57 11.97
CA THR A 263 43.64 -43.69 11.82
C THR A 263 43.00 -44.76 10.93
N VAL A 264 43.84 -45.41 10.11
CA VAL A 264 43.42 -46.48 9.20
C VAL A 264 43.99 -47.79 9.73
N GLU A 265 43.12 -48.76 10.00
CA GLU A 265 43.53 -50.11 10.37
C GLU A 265 44.24 -50.79 9.19
N PRO A 266 45.23 -51.68 9.43
CA PRO A 266 45.89 -52.42 8.36
C PRO A 266 44.88 -53.19 7.50
N PHE A 267 45.06 -53.15 6.19
CA PHE A 267 44.24 -53.89 5.23
C PHE A 267 45.10 -54.38 4.07
N GLU A 268 44.70 -55.47 3.45
CA GLU A 268 45.29 -55.95 2.19
C GLU A 268 44.47 -55.41 1.02
N PHE A 269 45.16 -54.88 0.01
CA PHE A 269 44.50 -54.35 -1.18
C PHE A 269 44.13 -55.48 -2.14
N ASP A 270 42.84 -55.77 -2.25
CA ASP A 270 42.25 -56.70 -3.23
C ASP A 270 41.32 -55.93 -4.17
N GLY A 271 41.90 -54.91 -4.82
CA GLY A 271 41.20 -54.05 -5.77
C GLY A 271 40.29 -52.98 -5.13
N ARG A 272 39.59 -52.22 -5.99
CA ARG A 272 38.83 -51.02 -5.58
C ARG A 272 37.60 -51.30 -4.70
N GLY A 273 37.18 -52.56 -4.57
CA GLY A 273 36.10 -53.00 -3.70
C GLY A 273 36.52 -53.23 -2.24
N THR A 274 37.83 -53.22 -1.97
CA THR A 274 38.39 -53.44 -0.63
C THR A 274 37.79 -52.47 0.38
N LYS A 275 37.43 -52.98 1.56
CA LYS A 275 36.94 -52.20 2.69
C LYS A 275 38.11 -51.85 3.60
N MET A 276 38.34 -50.55 3.79
CA MET A 276 39.21 -50.02 4.83
C MET A 276 38.39 -49.70 6.08
N THR A 277 38.92 -49.99 7.26
CA THR A 277 38.33 -49.53 8.52
C THR A 277 39.06 -48.29 8.99
N LEU A 278 38.29 -47.24 9.28
CA LEU A 278 38.74 -45.96 9.78
C LEU A 278 38.31 -45.79 11.24
N GLN A 279 39.19 -45.24 12.06
CA GLN A 279 38.89 -44.78 13.41
C GLN A 279 39.05 -43.25 13.48
N CYS A 280 38.15 -42.61 14.19
CA CYS A 280 38.23 -41.19 14.51
C CYS A 280 39.11 -40.99 15.75
N GLU A 281 39.71 -39.81 15.91
CA GLU A 281 40.44 -39.42 17.12
C GLU A 281 39.58 -39.51 18.40
N ASP A 282 38.27 -39.27 18.28
CA ASP A 282 37.33 -39.38 19.40
C ASP A 282 37.07 -40.87 19.73
N PRO A 283 37.50 -41.35 20.91
CA PRO A 283 37.41 -42.76 21.29
C PRO A 283 35.96 -43.22 21.54
N GLU A 284 34.99 -42.31 21.68
CA GLU A 284 33.57 -42.66 21.80
C GLU A 284 32.94 -43.02 20.45
N HIS A 285 33.59 -42.67 19.33
CA HIS A 285 33.10 -42.98 18.00
C HIS A 285 33.53 -44.39 17.55
N PRO A 286 32.59 -45.27 17.19
CA PRO A 286 32.94 -46.61 16.76
C PRO A 286 33.70 -46.58 15.42
N PRO A 287 34.60 -47.56 15.18
CA PRO A 287 35.26 -47.72 13.89
C PRO A 287 34.23 -47.85 12.76
N PHE A 288 34.53 -47.29 11.59
CA PHE A 288 33.62 -47.30 10.46
C PHE A 288 34.33 -47.72 9.18
N ALA A 289 33.66 -48.55 8.38
CA ALA A 289 34.22 -49.04 7.11
C ALA A 289 33.92 -48.10 5.93
N ARG A 290 34.88 -48.00 5.02
CA ARG A 290 34.76 -47.32 3.72
C ARG A 290 35.35 -48.18 2.62
N ILE A 291 34.84 -48.02 1.41
CA ILE A 291 35.33 -48.76 0.25
C ILE A 291 36.39 -47.90 -0.47
N ILE A 292 37.48 -48.51 -0.93
CA ILE A 292 38.58 -47.78 -1.60
C ILE A 292 38.09 -47.01 -2.85
N SER A 293 37.18 -47.56 -3.65
CA SER A 293 36.55 -46.82 -4.78
C SER A 293 35.81 -45.54 -4.39
N SER A 294 35.46 -45.38 -3.11
CA SER A 294 34.78 -44.20 -2.57
C SER A 294 35.73 -43.18 -1.93
N THR A 295 37.05 -43.39 -2.03
CA THR A 295 38.09 -42.50 -1.46
C THR A 295 37.96 -41.05 -1.97
N PHE A 296 37.61 -40.85 -3.24
CA PHE A 296 37.35 -39.53 -3.81
C PHE A 296 36.14 -38.78 -3.23
N ARG A 297 35.28 -39.47 -2.47
CA ARG A 297 34.12 -38.88 -1.77
C ARG A 297 34.20 -39.16 -0.27
N LEU A 298 35.42 -39.24 0.29
CA LEU A 298 35.61 -39.48 1.71
C LEU A 298 34.91 -38.40 2.52
N ARG A 299 33.76 -38.78 3.07
CA ARG A 299 33.18 -38.08 4.21
C ARG A 299 33.85 -38.68 5.44
N GLY A 300 34.27 -37.81 6.36
CA GLY A 300 34.86 -38.19 7.64
C GLY A 300 33.91 -39.01 8.52
N CYS A 301 34.19 -39.05 9.82
CA CYS A 301 33.42 -39.85 10.78
C CYS A 301 31.91 -39.60 10.64
N PRO A 302 31.08 -40.64 10.45
CA PRO A 302 29.62 -40.50 10.33
C PRO A 302 28.99 -39.82 11.55
N VAL A 303 29.55 -40.08 12.74
CA VAL A 303 29.07 -39.50 13.99
C VAL A 303 29.43 -38.03 14.07
N CYS A 304 30.69 -37.65 13.81
CA CYS A 304 31.08 -36.23 13.69
C CYS A 304 30.27 -35.48 12.62
N GLY A 305 30.07 -36.10 11.46
CA GLY A 305 29.24 -35.53 10.39
C GLY A 305 27.78 -35.34 10.82
N LYS A 306 27.20 -36.29 11.56
CA LYS A 306 25.85 -36.19 12.11
C LYS A 306 25.77 -35.11 13.21
N GLN A 307 26.76 -35.03 14.10
CA GLN A 307 26.84 -34.00 15.14
C GLN A 307 26.98 -32.60 14.53
N SER A 308 27.85 -32.43 13.53
CA SER A 308 27.99 -31.17 12.78
C SER A 308 26.69 -30.80 12.05
N ALA A 309 26.05 -31.75 11.36
CA ALA A 309 24.77 -31.51 10.70
C ALA A 309 23.65 -31.16 11.68
N LEU A 310 23.62 -31.80 12.87
CA LEU A 310 22.70 -31.47 13.94
C LEU A 310 22.97 -30.07 14.49
N ARG A 311 24.23 -29.69 14.70
CA ARG A 311 24.63 -28.35 15.12
C ARG A 311 24.20 -27.30 14.09
N HIS A 312 24.50 -27.49 12.80
CA HIS A 312 24.06 -26.58 11.75
C HIS A 312 22.54 -26.53 11.62
N ARG A 313 21.84 -27.66 11.81
CA ARG A 313 20.38 -27.70 11.85
C ARG A 313 19.84 -26.95 13.07
N GLN A 314 20.45 -27.10 14.24
CA GLN A 314 20.11 -26.36 15.45
C GLN A 314 20.40 -24.87 15.29
N GLU A 315 21.51 -24.48 14.65
CA GLU A 315 21.83 -23.09 14.31
C GLU A 315 20.84 -22.51 13.29
N ALA A 316 20.46 -23.28 12.27
CA ALA A 316 19.44 -22.88 11.29
C ALA A 316 18.06 -22.76 11.94
N LEU A 317 17.67 -23.72 12.78
CA LEU A 317 16.46 -23.66 13.59
C LEU A 317 16.52 -22.52 14.61
N ALA A 318 17.69 -22.24 15.17
CA ALA A 318 17.91 -21.12 16.07
C ALA A 318 17.86 -19.79 15.33
N ARG A 319 18.33 -19.69 14.07
CA ARG A 319 18.14 -18.50 13.20
C ARG A 319 16.66 -18.32 12.83
N LEU A 320 15.97 -19.41 12.52
CA LEU A 320 14.52 -19.41 12.29
C LEU A 320 13.73 -19.09 13.57
N ALA A 321 14.23 -19.51 14.74
CA ALA A 321 13.66 -19.19 16.06
C ALA A 321 14.10 -17.80 16.56
N LYS A 322 15.22 -17.25 16.09
CA LYS A 322 15.61 -15.83 16.22
C LYS A 322 14.73 -14.91 15.37
N ALA A 323 13.86 -15.48 14.53
CA ALA A 323 12.68 -14.78 14.01
C ALA A 323 11.51 -14.77 15.03
N THR A 324 11.80 -14.88 16.33
CA THR A 324 10.81 -14.70 17.40
C THR A 324 10.40 -13.25 17.53
N ARG A 325 9.37 -13.01 18.35
CA ARG A 325 8.65 -11.74 18.44
C ARG A 325 9.52 -10.58 18.94
N ASN A 326 10.51 -10.86 19.81
CA ASN A 326 11.36 -9.84 20.43
C ASN A 326 12.50 -9.38 19.52
N ASP A 327 13.19 -10.29 18.81
CA ASP A 327 14.22 -9.88 17.84
C ASP A 327 13.63 -9.01 16.71
N ARG A 328 12.38 -9.28 16.29
CA ARG A 328 11.66 -8.43 15.31
C ARG A 328 11.33 -7.03 15.84
N PHE A 329 11.10 -6.92 17.15
CA PHE A 329 10.91 -5.62 17.78
C PHE A 329 12.23 -4.85 17.83
N ASP A 330 13.31 -5.51 18.23
CA ASP A 330 14.63 -4.87 18.33
C ASP A 330 15.17 -4.44 16.96
N VAL A 331 15.00 -5.27 15.93
CA VAL A 331 15.32 -4.91 14.55
C VAL A 331 14.49 -3.72 14.07
N TRP A 332 13.17 -3.79 14.23
CA TRP A 332 12.29 -2.68 13.83
C TRP A 332 12.62 -1.39 14.61
N ARG A 333 12.90 -1.50 15.91
CA ARG A 333 13.26 -0.38 16.77
C ARG A 333 14.60 0.24 16.33
N ALA A 334 15.59 -0.58 15.98
CA ALA A 334 16.85 -0.11 15.43
C ALA A 334 16.66 0.66 14.11
N GLU A 335 15.87 0.10 13.18
CA GLU A 335 15.52 0.78 11.91
C GLU A 335 14.76 2.09 12.15
N ALA A 336 13.81 2.09 13.08
CA ALA A 336 13.04 3.29 13.42
C ALA A 336 13.93 4.38 14.06
N LEU A 337 14.90 4.00 14.89
CA LEU A 337 15.91 4.91 15.45
C LEU A 337 16.88 5.43 14.39
N GLU A 338 17.22 4.64 13.36
CA GLU A 338 18.07 5.10 12.25
C GLU A 338 17.35 6.16 11.40
N ILE A 339 16.06 5.98 11.13
CA ILE A 339 15.27 6.89 10.29
C ILE A 339 14.86 8.15 11.06
N HIS A 340 14.39 7.99 12.30
CA HIS A 340 13.77 9.09 13.07
C HIS A 340 14.65 9.59 14.23
N GLY A 341 15.79 8.97 14.50
CA GLY A 341 16.62 9.29 15.68
C GLY A 341 15.84 9.09 16.98
N THR A 342 16.00 10.02 17.91
CA THR A 342 15.28 10.03 19.20
C THR A 342 13.93 10.76 19.15
N LYS A 343 13.35 10.95 17.95
CA LYS A 343 12.11 11.73 17.76
C LYS A 343 10.86 11.08 18.35
N PHE A 344 10.86 9.76 18.57
CA PHE A 344 9.72 9.02 19.08
C PHE A 344 10.11 8.09 20.24
N ASP A 345 9.16 7.85 21.14
CA ASP A 345 9.30 6.89 22.23
C ASP A 345 8.61 5.56 21.88
N TYR A 346 9.33 4.47 22.11
CA TYR A 346 8.91 3.11 21.81
C TYR A 346 8.79 2.24 23.06
N SER A 347 8.92 2.82 24.26
CA SER A 347 8.94 2.12 25.54
C SER A 347 7.67 1.27 25.81
N GLU A 348 6.51 1.71 25.30
CA GLU A 348 5.21 1.04 25.48
C GLU A 348 4.77 0.19 24.27
N VAL A 349 5.66 -0.07 23.30
CA VAL A 349 5.28 -0.79 22.07
C VAL A 349 5.20 -2.30 22.29
N GLU A 350 3.97 -2.85 22.21
CA GLU A 350 3.76 -4.29 22.10
C GLU A 350 3.86 -4.76 20.63
N TYR A 351 5.07 -5.11 20.19
CA TYR A 351 5.26 -5.58 18.82
C TYR A 351 4.77 -7.02 18.64
N ARG A 352 3.78 -7.22 17.76
CA ARG A 352 3.29 -8.55 17.36
C ARG A 352 3.53 -8.82 15.87
N ARG A 353 3.17 -7.89 15.00
CA ARG A 353 3.33 -7.97 13.54
C ARG A 353 3.57 -6.58 12.94
N ALA A 354 4.29 -6.50 11.81
CA ALA A 354 4.66 -5.23 11.18
C ALA A 354 3.47 -4.37 10.69
N ARG A 355 2.29 -4.97 10.47
CA ARG A 355 1.07 -4.27 10.02
C ARG A 355 0.03 -4.04 11.12
N GLU A 356 0.28 -4.54 12.32
CA GLU A 356 -0.62 -4.35 13.45
C GLU A 356 -0.28 -3.02 14.12
N LYS A 357 -1.29 -2.20 14.39
CA LYS A 357 -1.07 -0.86 14.95
C LYS A 357 -0.55 -0.99 16.38
N VAL A 358 0.53 -0.29 16.67
CA VAL A 358 1.11 -0.18 18.00
C VAL A 358 1.04 1.26 18.51
N LYS A 359 1.11 1.43 19.82
CA LYS A 359 1.12 2.74 20.47
C LYS A 359 2.55 3.29 20.47
N ILE A 360 2.78 4.36 19.74
CA ILE A 360 4.08 5.05 19.63
C ILE A 360 3.97 6.41 20.31
N GLY A 361 4.95 6.77 21.13
CA GLY A 361 5.01 8.07 21.80
C GLY A 361 5.56 9.15 20.89
N CYS A 362 4.82 10.25 20.69
CA CYS A 362 5.36 11.48 20.13
C CYS A 362 5.64 12.48 21.27
N PRO A 363 6.87 12.98 21.44
CA PRO A 363 7.19 13.97 22.48
C PRO A 363 6.38 15.26 22.36
N VAL A 364 5.99 15.64 21.14
CA VAL A 364 5.23 16.88 20.86
C VAL A 364 3.71 16.69 21.02
N HIS A 365 3.15 15.57 20.53
CA HIS A 365 1.70 15.40 20.39
C HIS A 365 1.10 14.26 21.22
N GLY A 366 1.91 13.62 22.07
CA GLY A 366 1.50 12.47 22.88
C GLY A 366 1.44 11.15 22.11
N PRO A 367 0.92 10.07 22.73
CA PRO A 367 0.89 8.76 22.12
C PRO A 367 -0.09 8.69 20.95
N PHE A 368 0.31 8.03 19.87
CA PHE A 368 -0.52 7.81 18.68
C PHE A 368 -0.39 6.36 18.19
N TRP A 369 -1.37 5.92 17.41
CA TRP A 369 -1.45 4.53 16.94
C TRP A 369 -1.07 4.42 15.48
N GLN A 370 0.00 3.68 15.18
CA GLN A 370 0.50 3.48 13.81
C GLN A 370 1.07 2.07 13.65
N ALA A 371 1.01 1.51 12.44
CA ALA A 371 1.65 0.23 12.17
C ALA A 371 3.18 0.41 12.06
N PRO A 372 3.99 -0.52 12.61
CA PRO A 372 5.45 -0.47 12.54
C PRO A 372 6.01 -0.25 11.12
N ALA A 373 5.48 -0.95 10.11
CA ALA A 373 5.93 -0.80 8.72
C ALA A 373 5.59 0.57 8.12
N ASP A 374 4.44 1.14 8.49
CA ASP A 374 4.04 2.48 8.04
C ASP A 374 4.88 3.55 8.75
N HIS A 375 5.24 3.30 10.02
CA HIS A 375 6.06 4.22 10.82
C HIS A 375 7.46 4.44 10.22
N LEU A 376 8.08 3.41 9.67
CA LEU A 376 9.37 3.54 8.95
C LEU A 376 9.26 4.48 7.75
N ASN A 377 8.09 4.57 7.12
CA ASN A 377 7.84 5.45 5.96
C ASN A 377 7.35 6.86 6.37
N GLY A 378 6.88 7.05 7.59
CA GLY A 378 6.38 8.34 8.07
C GLY A 378 5.99 8.35 9.55
N GLY A 379 6.35 9.41 10.25
CA GLY A 379 6.14 9.53 11.70
C GLY A 379 4.74 10.02 12.11
N CYS A 380 4.67 10.75 13.23
CA CYS A 380 3.42 11.33 13.74
C CYS A 380 2.75 12.22 12.69
N ARG A 381 1.48 11.93 12.36
CA ARG A 381 0.69 12.72 11.40
C ARG A 381 0.57 14.19 11.81
N LYS A 382 0.44 14.48 13.11
CA LYS A 382 0.36 15.86 13.60
C LYS A 382 1.69 16.62 13.43
N CYS A 383 2.83 15.96 13.64
CA CYS A 383 4.14 16.53 13.28
C CYS A 383 4.25 16.76 11.76
N ALA A 384 3.79 15.81 10.94
CA ALA A 384 3.84 15.95 9.48
C ALA A 384 2.91 17.06 8.97
N ASP A 385 1.76 17.28 9.62
CA ASP A 385 0.83 18.37 9.34
C ASP A 385 1.45 19.73 9.76
N GLU A 386 2.29 19.78 10.80
CA GLU A 386 3.03 20.97 11.24
C GLU A 386 4.30 21.24 10.41
N ASP A 387 5.00 20.20 9.95
CA ASP A 387 6.18 20.28 9.07
C ASP A 387 5.81 20.68 7.61
N GLN A 388 4.52 20.81 7.27
CA GLN A 388 4.05 21.35 5.99
C GLN A 388 4.30 22.87 5.90
N LYS A 389 5.55 23.27 5.63
CA LYS A 389 6.04 24.49 4.93
C LYS A 389 5.20 25.79 5.04
N GLY A 390 4.57 26.09 6.17
CA GLY A 390 3.69 27.27 6.24
C GLY A 390 3.35 27.82 7.62
N ALA A 391 3.53 27.06 8.70
CA ALA A 391 3.21 27.51 10.06
C ALA A 391 4.48 27.60 10.91
N TYR A 392 4.75 28.79 11.46
CA TYR A 392 5.80 28.98 12.45
C TYR A 392 5.40 28.30 13.78
N SER A 393 6.38 27.81 14.54
CA SER A 393 6.14 27.18 15.85
C SER A 393 7.20 27.60 16.86
N LYS A 394 6.90 27.50 18.16
CA LYS A 394 7.88 27.83 19.23
C LYS A 394 9.18 27.02 19.09
N LEU A 395 9.09 25.75 18.70
CA LEU A 395 10.26 24.87 18.48
C LEU A 395 11.05 25.26 17.22
N PHE A 396 10.41 25.82 16.19
CA PHE A 396 11.08 26.33 15.00
C PHE A 396 12.05 27.47 15.35
N PHE A 397 11.60 28.46 16.14
CA PHE A 397 12.45 29.59 16.53
C PHE A 397 13.54 29.21 17.54
N GLN A 398 13.28 28.23 18.42
CA GLN A 398 14.31 27.69 19.30
C GLN A 398 15.46 27.02 18.54
N ARG A 399 15.14 26.32 17.43
CA ARG A 399 16.13 25.63 16.59
C ARG A 399 16.78 26.55 15.56
N ASN A 400 16.06 27.59 15.11
CA ASN A 400 16.51 28.52 14.08
C ASN A 400 16.45 29.97 14.59
N GLN A 401 17.24 30.27 15.63
CA GLN A 401 17.27 31.61 16.25
C GLN A 401 17.57 32.73 15.23
N ALA A 402 18.46 32.47 14.26
CA ALA A 402 18.79 33.42 13.21
C ALA A 402 17.60 33.74 12.27
N ALA A 403 16.67 32.80 12.08
CA ALA A 403 15.46 33.04 11.27
C ALA A 403 14.45 33.92 12.03
N GLY A 404 14.42 33.84 13.37
CA GLY A 404 13.56 34.68 14.21
C GLY A 404 13.91 36.17 14.17
N LEU A 405 15.17 36.50 13.93
CA LEU A 405 15.69 37.88 13.85
C LEU A 405 15.46 38.55 12.49
N GLN A 406 14.90 37.83 11.52
CA GLN A 406 14.63 38.41 10.20
C GLN A 406 13.53 39.47 10.28
N PRO A 407 13.61 40.55 9.50
CA PRO A 407 12.56 41.57 9.45
C PRO A 407 11.28 40.95 8.90
N ALA A 408 10.18 41.20 9.60
CA ALA A 408 8.86 40.73 9.25
C ALA A 408 7.83 41.85 9.50
N LEU A 409 6.62 41.60 9.04
CA LEU A 409 5.49 42.49 9.20
C LEU A 409 4.34 41.72 9.82
N LEU A 410 3.83 42.22 10.95
CA LEU A 410 2.53 41.85 11.46
C LEU A 410 1.50 42.71 10.74
N TYR A 411 0.51 42.10 10.09
CA TYR A 411 -0.54 42.82 9.38
C TYR A 411 -1.92 42.53 9.97
N TYR A 412 -2.81 43.50 9.87
CA TYR A 412 -4.21 43.39 10.23
C TYR A 412 -5.09 43.69 9.02
N LEU A 413 -5.87 42.70 8.58
CA LEU A 413 -6.77 42.79 7.42
C LEU A 413 -8.23 42.80 7.85
N GLY A 414 -9.03 43.63 7.16
CA GLY A 414 -10.48 43.57 7.15
C GLY A 414 -10.98 42.99 5.84
N PHE A 415 -11.99 42.11 5.92
CA PHE A 415 -12.66 41.50 4.78
C PHE A 415 -14.13 41.87 4.78
N HIS A 416 -14.67 42.08 3.59
CA HIS A 416 -16.08 42.30 3.35
C HIS A 416 -16.58 41.36 2.25
N PHE A 417 -17.59 40.55 2.56
CA PHE A 417 -18.21 39.63 1.61
C PHE A 417 -19.71 39.60 1.84
N ASP A 418 -20.49 40.04 0.84
CA ASP A 418 -21.93 40.30 0.98
C ASP A 418 -22.23 41.18 2.21
N GLU A 419 -23.02 40.72 3.18
CA GLU A 419 -23.39 41.45 4.41
C GLU A 419 -22.49 41.09 5.62
N VAL A 420 -21.39 40.36 5.38
CA VAL A 420 -20.55 39.81 6.45
C VAL A 420 -19.15 40.41 6.41
N SER A 421 -18.78 41.04 7.52
CA SER A 421 -17.42 41.55 7.74
C SER A 421 -16.67 40.65 8.72
N PHE A 422 -15.41 40.36 8.43
CA PHE A 422 -14.54 39.58 9.29
C PHE A 422 -13.09 40.04 9.15
N PHE A 423 -12.22 39.63 10.07
CA PHE A 423 -10.87 40.14 10.18
C PHE A 423 -9.85 39.02 10.34
N LYS A 424 -8.60 39.30 9.96
CA LYS A 424 -7.46 38.39 10.12
C LYS A 424 -6.22 39.16 10.49
N VAL A 425 -5.51 38.65 11.49
CA VAL A 425 -4.11 39.03 11.76
C VAL A 425 -3.21 37.95 11.19
N GLY A 426 -2.06 38.33 10.66
CA GLY A 426 -1.05 37.38 10.22
C GLY A 426 0.32 38.00 10.04
N VAL A 427 1.28 37.12 9.74
CA VAL A 427 2.69 37.49 9.60
C VAL A 427 3.19 37.27 8.18
N THR A 428 4.02 38.19 7.69
CA THR A 428 4.70 38.06 6.39
C THR A 428 6.14 38.56 6.49
N ILE A 429 7.05 37.92 5.75
CA ILE A 429 8.42 38.39 5.51
C ILE A 429 8.56 39.16 4.19
N ASN A 430 7.49 39.12 3.39
CA ASN A 430 7.36 39.77 2.08
C ASN A 430 6.17 40.73 2.12
N ASP A 431 5.73 41.22 0.97
CA ASP A 431 4.57 42.10 0.81
C ASP A 431 3.21 41.41 1.11
N VAL A 432 2.32 42.10 1.83
CA VAL A 432 0.97 41.64 2.20
C VAL A 432 0.12 41.36 0.95
N ALA A 433 0.18 42.23 -0.07
CA ALA A 433 -0.58 42.08 -1.31
C ALA A 433 -0.13 40.85 -2.11
N LYS A 434 1.18 40.54 -2.12
CA LYS A 434 1.71 39.34 -2.78
C LYS A 434 1.28 38.05 -2.06
N ARG A 435 1.21 38.07 -0.73
CA ARG A 435 0.77 36.93 0.09
C ARG A 435 -0.69 36.57 -0.15
N HIS A 436 -1.52 37.58 -0.41
CA HIS A 436 -2.97 37.45 -0.58
C HIS A 436 -3.45 37.60 -2.04
N ALA A 437 -2.55 37.45 -3.02
CA ALA A 437 -2.89 37.56 -4.44
C ALA A 437 -4.03 36.61 -4.89
N MET A 438 -4.22 35.48 -4.18
CA MET A 438 -5.29 34.51 -4.45
C MET A 438 -6.67 34.99 -3.98
N LEU A 439 -6.77 36.02 -3.14
CA LEU A 439 -8.05 36.55 -2.67
C LEU A 439 -8.82 37.25 -3.78
N ASN A 440 -8.10 37.89 -4.71
CA ASN A 440 -8.65 38.52 -5.92
C ASN A 440 -9.35 37.54 -6.87
N THR A 441 -9.24 36.23 -6.63
CA THR A 441 -9.89 35.19 -7.44
C THR A 441 -11.34 34.90 -7.03
N LEU A 442 -11.80 35.44 -5.90
CA LEU A 442 -13.18 35.29 -5.44
C LEU A 442 -13.97 36.58 -5.75
N SER A 443 -14.90 36.50 -6.70
CA SER A 443 -15.82 37.59 -7.02
C SER A 443 -16.70 37.95 -5.81
N GLY A 444 -16.72 39.23 -5.44
CA GLY A 444 -17.52 39.75 -4.32
C GLY A 444 -16.83 39.79 -2.96
N LEU A 445 -15.55 39.37 -2.88
CA LEU A 445 -14.72 39.54 -1.68
C LEU A 445 -13.84 40.77 -1.83
N GLU A 446 -14.08 41.78 -0.99
CA GLU A 446 -13.23 42.95 -0.85
C GLU A 446 -12.40 42.83 0.44
N PHE A 447 -11.17 43.33 0.42
CA PHE A 447 -10.31 43.33 1.60
C PHE A 447 -9.37 44.53 1.62
N ASP A 448 -9.14 45.05 2.82
CA ASP A 448 -8.27 46.20 3.06
C ASP A 448 -7.24 45.89 4.14
N THR A 449 -6.05 46.45 3.97
CA THR A 449 -5.04 46.46 5.04
C THR A 449 -5.35 47.59 6.01
N LEU A 450 -5.76 47.24 7.23
CA LEU A 450 -6.16 48.19 8.25
C LEU A 450 -4.98 48.73 9.06
N ALA A 451 -3.97 47.89 9.32
CA ALA A 451 -2.75 48.31 10.00
C ALA A 451 -1.57 47.35 9.72
N GLU A 452 -0.34 47.88 9.84
CA GLU A 452 0.91 47.14 9.66
C GLU A 452 1.92 47.53 10.74
N GLY A 453 2.54 46.54 11.38
CA GLY A 453 3.56 46.71 12.42
C GLY A 453 4.87 46.04 12.01
N PRO A 454 5.93 46.79 11.67
CA PRO A 454 7.24 46.20 11.35
C PRO A 454 7.93 45.71 12.63
N MET A 455 8.33 44.44 12.65
CA MET A 455 8.98 43.81 13.81
C MET A 455 9.81 42.59 13.37
N THR A 456 10.44 41.88 14.30
CA THR A 456 11.13 40.63 13.95
C THR A 456 10.14 39.48 13.71
N LEU A 457 10.55 38.46 12.96
CA LEU A 457 9.70 37.31 12.66
C LEU A 457 9.21 36.57 13.91
N LEU A 458 10.06 36.50 14.95
CA LEU A 458 9.70 35.93 16.24
C LEU A 458 8.66 36.78 16.97
N GLU A 459 8.88 38.10 17.06
CA GLU A 459 7.94 39.03 17.71
C GLU A 459 6.59 39.03 17.00
N ALA A 460 6.57 39.02 15.67
CA ALA A 460 5.35 38.96 14.87
C ALA A 460 4.57 37.66 15.12
N TYR A 461 5.27 36.52 15.20
CA TYR A 461 4.64 35.25 15.54
C TYR A 461 4.07 35.26 16.97
N GLU A 462 4.83 35.75 17.96
CA GLU A 462 4.36 35.82 19.34
C GLU A 462 3.16 36.77 19.49
N ALA A 463 3.18 37.91 18.79
CA ALA A 463 2.07 38.85 18.73
C ALA A 463 0.83 38.23 18.07
N GLU A 464 0.98 37.53 16.94
CA GLU A 464 -0.13 36.82 16.29
C GLU A 464 -0.75 35.78 17.22
N GLN A 465 0.05 34.94 17.89
CA GLN A 465 -0.45 33.94 18.82
C GLN A 465 -1.18 34.58 20.00
N TYR A 466 -0.62 35.66 20.58
CA TYR A 466 -1.25 36.38 21.68
C TYR A 466 -2.59 36.99 21.27
N ILE A 467 -2.67 37.65 20.12
CA ILE A 467 -3.91 38.23 19.60
C ILE A 467 -4.94 37.13 19.32
N GLN A 468 -4.52 35.98 18.78
CA GLN A 468 -5.41 34.85 18.54
C GLN A 468 -5.98 34.27 19.85
N THR A 469 -5.18 34.18 20.91
CA THR A 469 -5.66 33.67 22.21
C THR A 469 -6.55 34.66 22.94
N GLU A 470 -6.18 35.94 23.00
CA GLU A 470 -6.92 36.95 23.76
C GLU A 470 -8.20 37.41 23.06
N HIS A 471 -8.15 37.55 21.73
CA HIS A 471 -9.25 38.10 20.92
C HIS A 471 -9.85 37.08 19.97
N GLY A 472 -9.00 36.39 19.20
CA GLY A 472 -9.42 35.49 18.13
C GLY A 472 -10.33 34.37 18.62
N ASP A 473 -9.91 33.62 19.65
CA ASP A 473 -10.62 32.47 20.21
C ASP A 473 -12.04 32.82 20.71
N ASN A 474 -12.23 34.04 21.22
CA ASN A 474 -13.52 34.53 21.71
C ASN A 474 -14.46 35.01 20.60
N SER A 475 -13.91 35.30 19.41
CA SER A 475 -14.61 35.97 18.30
C SER A 475 -14.62 35.14 17.01
N ARG A 476 -14.33 33.83 17.08
CA ARG A 476 -14.35 32.92 15.92
C ARG A 476 -15.78 32.58 15.50
N GLY A 477 -15.97 32.42 14.20
CA GLY A 477 -17.24 32.03 13.62
C GLY A 477 -17.08 31.26 12.31
N GLN A 478 -18.21 30.89 11.71
CA GLN A 478 -18.23 30.21 10.43
C GLN A 478 -18.09 31.22 9.29
N LEU A 479 -17.09 31.04 8.43
CA LEU A 479 -16.90 31.89 7.24
C LEU A 479 -18.08 31.76 6.25
N PRO A 480 -18.43 32.83 5.51
CA PRO A 480 -19.61 32.89 4.63
C PRO A 480 -19.50 32.06 3.33
N PHE A 481 -18.43 31.27 3.16
CA PHE A 481 -18.16 30.47 1.95
C PHE A 481 -17.75 29.03 2.27
N SER A 482 -17.93 28.13 1.29
CA SER A 482 -17.75 26.68 1.45
C SER A 482 -16.31 26.28 1.78
N LYS A 483 -16.10 25.10 2.37
CA LYS A 483 -14.76 24.56 2.66
C LYS A 483 -13.88 24.40 1.41
N GLU A 484 -14.49 24.22 0.23
CA GLU A 484 -13.75 24.15 -1.04
C GLU A 484 -13.24 25.54 -1.45
N VAL A 485 -14.06 26.58 -1.27
CA VAL A 485 -13.64 27.97 -1.50
C VAL A 485 -12.56 28.37 -0.49
N GLN A 486 -12.73 28.05 0.79
CA GLN A 486 -11.73 28.29 1.85
C GLN A 486 -10.34 27.72 1.48
N ARG A 487 -10.29 26.49 0.94
CA ARG A 487 -9.04 25.88 0.47
C ARG A 487 -8.46 26.58 -0.75
N ARG A 488 -9.31 27.07 -1.66
CA ARG A 488 -8.88 27.76 -2.89
C ARG A 488 -8.24 29.11 -2.57
N ILE A 489 -8.87 29.91 -1.70
CA ILE A 489 -8.38 31.24 -1.31
C ILE A 489 -7.42 31.22 -0.10
N ARG A 490 -7.18 30.04 0.48
CA ARG A 490 -6.29 29.80 1.63
C ARG A 490 -6.64 30.65 2.86
N ILE A 491 -7.94 30.78 3.15
CA ILE A 491 -8.45 31.40 4.38
C ILE A 491 -9.20 30.34 5.19
N GLY A 492 -8.77 30.16 6.45
CA GLY A 492 -9.36 29.21 7.39
C GLY A 492 -10.17 29.88 8.49
N HIS A 493 -11.23 29.20 8.95
CA HIS A 493 -12.06 29.64 10.08
C HIS A 493 -11.31 29.77 11.43
N THR A 494 -10.19 29.06 11.59
CA THR A 494 -9.34 29.15 12.80
C THR A 494 -8.46 30.38 12.83
N GLU A 495 -8.33 31.09 11.71
CA GLU A 495 -7.43 32.23 11.58
C GLU A 495 -8.18 33.56 11.49
N CYS A 496 -9.51 33.53 11.35
CA CYS A 496 -10.36 34.70 11.19
C CYS A 496 -11.32 34.87 12.36
N PHE A 497 -11.69 36.10 12.64
CA PHE A 497 -12.60 36.47 13.72
C PHE A 497 -13.55 37.59 13.26
N PHE A 498 -14.72 37.72 13.90
CA PHE A 498 -15.83 38.56 13.43
C PHE A 498 -15.96 39.89 14.17
N GLU A 499 -15.20 40.09 15.25
CA GLU A 499 -15.13 41.36 15.98
C GLU A 499 -13.81 42.07 15.70
N PRO A 500 -13.81 43.41 15.52
CA PRO A 500 -12.56 44.16 15.30
C PRO A 500 -11.65 44.11 16.54
N LEU A 501 -10.34 44.29 16.35
CA LEU A 501 -9.39 44.31 17.46
C LEU A 501 -9.71 45.44 18.45
N SER A 502 -9.48 45.18 19.74
CA SER A 502 -9.59 46.21 20.78
C SER A 502 -8.54 47.31 20.58
N LYS A 503 -8.87 48.54 21.01
CA LYS A 503 -7.94 49.68 20.90
C LYS A 503 -6.60 49.42 21.59
N SER A 504 -6.60 48.71 22.71
CA SER A 504 -5.38 48.35 23.43
C SER A 504 -4.46 47.40 22.66
N LEU A 505 -5.01 46.47 21.88
CA LEU A 505 -4.22 45.57 21.02
C LEU A 505 -3.69 46.29 19.79
N LEU A 506 -4.46 47.21 19.22
CA LEU A 506 -4.03 48.04 18.09
C LEU A 506 -2.86 48.94 18.48
N GLU A 507 -2.97 49.66 19.60
CA GLU A 507 -1.89 50.54 20.12
C GLU A 507 -0.63 49.78 20.51
N LYS A 508 -0.75 48.52 20.94
CA LYS A 508 0.39 47.72 21.41
C LYS A 508 1.24 47.13 20.28
N TYR A 509 0.63 46.79 19.15
CA TYR A 509 1.28 46.00 18.09
C TYR A 509 1.33 46.68 16.72
N PHE A 510 0.59 47.76 16.51
CA PHE A 510 0.43 48.40 15.19
C PHE A 510 0.59 49.93 15.21
N VAL A 511 0.90 50.53 16.36
CA VAL A 511 1.22 51.96 16.56
C VAL A 511 2.60 52.06 17.18
#